data_AF-A0AAV8ZFT9-F1
#
_entry.id   AF-A0AAV8ZFT9-F1
#
_cell.length_a   1.000
_cell.length_b   1.000
_cell.length_c   1.000
_cell.angle_alpha   90.00
_cell.angle_beta   90.00
_cell.angle_gamma   90.00
#
_symmetry.space_group_name_H-M   'P 1'
#
loop_
_entity.id
_entity.type
_entity.pdbx_description
1 polymer ?
#
loop_
_entity_poly.entity_id
_entity_poly.type
_entity_poly.pdbx_seq_one_letter_code
_entity_poly.pdbx_strand_id
1 'polypeptide(L)'
;MPARWLEIAIAVDNTLISFHGRKKVEQYVLSLMNIVSNFQSFKYILNVDVWLERRRTESLVSAIYQDPSLEANIKIIVTRLILYEHKKQGVVRPGNAKKSLENVNAWNRRLHASLDPDEPRHDLAIWLTRSDIGGPSGY
;
A
#
# COMPACT_ATOMS: atom_id res chain seq x y z
N MET A 1 -13.77 -20.66 -10.95
CA MET A 1 -14.25 -19.82 -9.83
C MET A 1 -14.34 -18.36 -10.29
N PRO A 2 -15.31 -17.56 -9.82
CA PRO A 2 -15.36 -16.14 -10.18
C PRO A 2 -14.12 -15.40 -9.66
N ALA A 3 -13.64 -14.41 -10.41
CA ALA A 3 -12.50 -13.59 -10.01
C ALA A 3 -12.83 -12.83 -8.72
N ARG A 4 -11.94 -12.89 -7.73
CA ARG A 4 -12.04 -12.11 -6.50
C ARG A 4 -11.10 -10.93 -6.60
N TRP A 5 -11.55 -9.77 -6.17
CA TRP A 5 -10.75 -8.56 -6.13
C TRP A 5 -10.23 -8.38 -4.70
N LEU A 6 -8.95 -8.07 -4.56
CA LEU A 6 -8.32 -7.71 -3.31
C LEU A 6 -7.99 -6.22 -3.36
N GLU A 7 -8.77 -5.42 -2.67
CA GLU A 7 -8.60 -3.98 -2.61
C GLU A 7 -7.58 -3.61 -1.54
N ILE A 8 -6.57 -2.83 -1.90
CA ILE A 8 -5.42 -2.49 -1.04
C ILE A 8 -5.31 -0.98 -0.86
N ALA A 9 -5.17 -0.54 0.39
CA ALA A 9 -4.69 0.79 0.72
C ALA A 9 -3.21 0.74 1.12
N ILE A 10 -2.39 1.61 0.54
CA ILE A 10 -0.96 1.71 0.84
C ILE A 10 -0.69 3.06 1.48
N ALA A 11 -0.11 3.04 2.68
CA ALA A 11 0.46 4.20 3.34
C ALA A 11 1.98 4.16 3.25
N VAL A 12 2.57 5.30 2.88
CA VAL A 12 4.03 5.46 2.77
C VAL A 12 4.46 6.54 3.75
N ASP A 13 5.33 6.17 4.70
CA ASP A 13 5.79 7.13 5.68
C ASP A 13 6.95 8.01 5.19
N ASN A 14 7.25 9.02 5.99
CA ASN A 14 8.24 10.03 5.67
C ASN A 14 9.65 9.44 5.47
N THR A 15 9.95 8.27 6.03
CA THR A 15 11.29 7.67 5.95
C THR A 15 11.54 7.10 4.58
N LEU A 16 10.53 6.48 3.96
CA LEU A 16 10.62 6.01 2.58
C LEU A 16 10.62 7.19 1.59
N ILE A 17 9.78 8.21 1.85
CA ILE A 17 9.74 9.44 1.03
C ILE A 17 11.07 10.18 1.07
N SER A 18 11.68 10.31 2.26
CA SER A 18 12.99 10.98 2.41
C SER A 18 14.09 10.23 1.68
N PHE A 19 13.99 8.90 1.58
CA PHE A 19 14.99 8.07 0.93
C PHE A 19 14.89 8.11 -0.61
N HIS A 20 13.70 7.90 -1.18
CA HIS A 20 13.51 7.90 -2.64
C HIS A 20 13.29 9.30 -3.24
N GLY A 21 12.89 10.26 -2.42
CA GLY A 21 12.50 11.61 -2.83
C GLY A 21 11.04 11.67 -3.31
N ARG A 22 10.37 12.81 -3.04
CA ARG A 22 8.95 13.05 -3.33
C ARG A 22 8.55 12.76 -4.78
N LYS A 23 9.42 13.06 -5.75
CA LYS A 23 9.15 12.87 -7.18
C LYS A 23 9.22 11.41 -7.65
N LYS A 24 9.86 10.52 -6.89
CA LYS A 24 10.16 9.14 -7.32
C LYS A 24 9.53 8.08 -6.42
N VAL A 25 9.19 8.42 -5.17
CA VAL A 25 8.66 7.47 -4.18
C VAL A 25 7.39 6.78 -4.67
N GLU A 26 6.51 7.51 -5.34
CA GLU A 26 5.29 6.96 -5.90
C GLU A 26 5.60 5.94 -7.01
N GLN A 27 6.43 6.29 -7.99
CA GLN A 27 6.84 5.36 -9.04
C GLN A 27 7.53 4.12 -8.47
N TYR A 28 8.31 4.28 -7.40
CA TYR A 28 8.91 3.16 -6.68
C TYR A 28 7.84 2.23 -6.08
N VAL A 29 6.87 2.78 -5.35
CA VAL A 29 5.77 2.00 -4.76
C VAL A 29 4.91 1.34 -5.84
N LEU A 30 4.60 2.06 -6.91
CA LEU A 30 3.91 1.51 -8.07
C LEU A 30 4.70 0.37 -8.70
N SER A 31 6.02 0.49 -8.81
CA SER A 31 6.88 -0.59 -9.33
C SER A 31 6.87 -1.82 -8.42
N LEU A 32 6.92 -1.63 -7.08
CA LEU A 32 6.75 -2.72 -6.12
C LEU A 32 5.39 -3.40 -6.28
N MET A 33 4.32 -2.63 -6.46
CA MET A 33 2.99 -3.19 -6.65
C MET A 33 2.78 -3.82 -8.02
N ASN A 34 3.48 -3.34 -9.05
CA ASN A 34 3.46 -3.93 -10.39
C ASN A 34 4.20 -5.27 -10.40
N ILE A 35 5.27 -5.40 -9.60
CA ILE A 35 5.88 -6.69 -9.26
C ILE A 35 4.89 -7.60 -8.49
N VAL A 36 3.81 -7.08 -7.93
CA VAL A 36 2.84 -7.89 -7.17
C VAL A 36 1.55 -8.12 -7.98
N SER A 37 1.27 -7.40 -9.08
CA SER A 37 0.05 -7.61 -9.85
C SER A 37 0.00 -6.98 -11.24
N ASN A 38 -0.75 -7.60 -12.16
CA ASN A 38 -1.17 -7.00 -13.44
C ASN A 38 -2.21 -5.89 -13.14
N PHE A 39 -1.76 -4.65 -13.04
CA PHE A 39 -2.55 -3.59 -12.43
C PHE A 39 -3.57 -2.97 -13.41
N GLN A 40 -4.86 -3.05 -13.08
CA GLN A 40 -5.93 -2.35 -13.80
C GLN A 40 -6.78 -1.56 -12.80
N SER A 41 -6.55 -0.23 -12.79
CA SER A 41 -7.37 0.85 -12.21
C SER A 41 -7.02 1.32 -10.78
N PHE A 42 -6.39 2.50 -10.69
CA PHE A 42 -6.42 3.35 -9.49
C PHE A 42 -7.70 4.19 -9.53
N LYS A 43 -8.50 4.20 -8.45
CA LYS A 43 -9.76 4.97 -8.41
C LYS A 43 -9.78 6.10 -7.38
N TYR A 44 -8.97 6.07 -6.31
CA TYR A 44 -9.00 7.14 -5.30
C TYR A 44 -7.61 7.43 -4.72
N ILE A 45 -7.06 8.60 -5.02
CA ILE A 45 -5.87 9.11 -4.32
C ILE A 45 -6.35 10.23 -3.39
N LEU A 46 -6.36 9.94 -2.09
CA LEU A 46 -6.48 10.99 -1.07
C LEU A 46 -5.06 11.48 -0.77
N ASN A 47 -4.65 12.56 -1.42
CA ASN A 47 -3.63 13.44 -0.89
C ASN A 47 -4.25 14.83 -0.78
N VAL A 48 -3.90 15.56 0.28
CA VAL A 48 -4.18 16.99 0.31
C VAL A 48 -3.44 17.71 -0.84
N ASP A 49 -2.43 17.12 -1.48
CA ASP A 49 -1.77 17.71 -2.68
C ASP A 49 -1.07 16.72 -3.63
N VAL A 50 -1.77 15.72 -4.20
CA VAL A 50 -1.20 14.94 -5.34
C VAL A 50 -2.30 14.49 -6.31
N TRP A 51 -2.30 15.04 -7.53
CA TRP A 51 -3.05 14.56 -8.69
C TRP A 51 -2.18 13.62 -9.52
N LEU A 52 -2.63 12.38 -9.75
CA LEU A 52 -1.97 11.47 -10.67
C LEU A 52 -2.90 11.04 -11.80
N GLU A 53 -2.51 11.47 -12.99
CA GLU A 53 -3.10 11.06 -14.26
C GLU A 53 -2.95 9.54 -14.45
N ARG A 54 -4.04 8.90 -14.83
CA ARG A 54 -4.21 7.45 -15.06
C ARG A 54 -3.17 6.90 -16.04
N ARG A 55 -2.02 6.40 -15.55
CA ARG A 55 -1.03 5.69 -16.37
C ARG A 55 -1.22 4.17 -16.28
N ARG A 56 -1.49 3.56 -17.43
CA ARG A 56 -1.52 2.10 -17.63
C ARG A 56 -0.06 1.63 -17.75
N THR A 57 0.39 0.78 -16.82
CA THR A 57 1.67 0.07 -16.96
C THR A 57 1.44 -1.40 -16.67
N GLU A 58 1.53 -2.24 -17.70
CA GLU A 58 1.56 -3.69 -17.58
C GLU A 58 2.95 -4.11 -17.08
N SER A 59 3.06 -5.09 -16.16
CA SER A 59 4.37 -5.69 -15.85
C SER A 59 4.35 -7.19 -15.65
N LEU A 60 5.57 -7.72 -15.66
CA LEU A 60 5.99 -9.11 -15.80
C LEU A 60 5.48 -10.07 -14.71
N VAL A 61 5.01 -9.57 -13.56
CA VAL A 61 4.81 -10.40 -12.35
C VAL A 61 3.34 -10.71 -12.06
N SER A 62 2.47 -10.45 -13.03
CA SER A 62 1.14 -11.05 -13.10
C SER A 62 1.14 -12.58 -13.05
N ALA A 63 2.27 -13.20 -13.42
CA ALA A 63 2.42 -14.65 -13.46
C ALA A 63 2.30 -15.32 -12.08
N ILE A 64 2.65 -14.64 -10.96
CA ILE A 64 2.63 -15.29 -9.64
C ILE A 64 1.20 -15.48 -9.14
N TYR A 65 0.34 -14.45 -9.20
CA TYR A 65 -1.06 -14.56 -8.77
C TYR A 65 -2.00 -15.17 -9.82
N GLN A 66 -1.50 -15.34 -11.05
CA GLN A 66 -2.15 -16.12 -12.10
C GLN A 66 -1.55 -17.53 -12.22
N ASP A 67 -0.64 -17.92 -11.31
CA ASP A 67 -0.03 -19.24 -11.33
C ASP A 67 -1.13 -20.30 -11.14
N PRO A 68 -1.26 -21.26 -12.08
CA PRO A 68 -2.28 -22.31 -11.99
C PRO A 68 -2.25 -23.10 -10.68
N SER A 69 -1.10 -23.19 -10.00
CA SER A 69 -0.93 -23.87 -8.71
C SER A 69 -1.57 -23.14 -7.51
N LEU A 70 -1.87 -21.85 -7.64
CA LEU A 70 -2.59 -21.11 -6.59
C LEU A 70 -4.09 -21.42 -6.59
N GLU A 71 -4.63 -22.00 -7.68
CA GLU A 71 -6.07 -22.27 -7.91
C GLU A 71 -7.02 -21.08 -7.65
N ALA A 72 -6.47 -19.88 -7.45
CA ALA A 72 -7.19 -18.70 -6.96
C ALA A 72 -7.02 -17.55 -7.96
N ASN A 73 -8.10 -17.21 -8.66
CA ASN A 73 -8.17 -16.05 -9.54
C ASN A 73 -8.35 -14.76 -8.71
N ILE A 74 -7.27 -14.28 -8.10
CA ILE A 74 -7.25 -13.07 -7.27
C ILE A 74 -6.65 -11.90 -8.06
N LYS A 75 -7.42 -10.83 -8.23
CA LYS A 75 -7.00 -9.57 -8.83
C LYS A 75 -6.68 -8.57 -7.75
N ILE A 76 -5.46 -8.07 -7.69
CA ILE A 76 -5.06 -7.07 -6.70
C ILE A 76 -5.30 -5.67 -7.28
N ILE A 77 -6.01 -4.83 -6.54
CA ILE A 77 -6.27 -3.43 -6.88
C ILE A 77 -5.80 -2.56 -5.73
N VAL A 78 -4.88 -1.63 -5.98
CA VAL A 78 -4.59 -0.54 -5.05
C VAL A 78 -5.66 0.53 -5.21
N THR A 79 -6.52 0.64 -4.21
CA THR A 79 -7.61 1.61 -4.18
C THR A 79 -7.15 2.95 -3.63
N ARG A 80 -6.10 2.97 -2.78
CA ARG A 80 -5.57 4.19 -2.14
C ARG A 80 -4.04 4.15 -2.02
N LEU A 81 -3.39 5.26 -2.33
CA LEU A 81 -1.99 5.53 -2.03
C LEU A 81 -1.87 6.83 -1.23
N ILE A 82 -1.39 6.74 0.01
CA ILE A 82 -1.34 7.85 0.97
C ILE A 82 0.11 8.13 1.31
N LEU A 83 0.57 9.36 1.11
CA LEU A 83 1.95 9.76 1.33
C LEU A 83 2.04 10.68 2.55
N TYR A 84 2.80 10.25 3.55
CA TYR A 84 2.97 11.01 4.79
C TYR A 84 4.34 11.66 4.85
N GLU A 85 4.44 12.87 4.32
CA GLU A 85 5.71 13.60 4.19
C GLU A 85 6.30 14.06 5.53
N HIS A 86 5.46 14.22 6.55
CA HIS A 86 5.88 14.76 7.83
C HIS A 86 6.03 13.67 8.91
N LYS A 87 7.09 13.78 9.71
CA LYS A 87 7.46 12.86 10.83
C LYS A 87 6.42 12.69 11.94
N LYS A 88 5.27 13.38 11.90
CA LYS A 88 4.33 13.46 13.05
C LYS A 88 3.53 12.19 13.32
N GLN A 89 3.73 11.14 12.55
CA GLN A 89 2.95 9.92 12.69
C GLN A 89 3.69 8.92 13.56
N GLY A 90 3.40 8.94 14.86
CA GLY A 90 3.83 7.92 15.82
C GLY A 90 3.22 6.54 15.58
N VAL A 91 2.99 6.18 14.30
CA VAL A 91 2.49 4.89 13.84
C VAL A 91 3.62 3.87 13.94
N VAL A 92 4.77 4.16 13.34
CA VAL A 92 5.94 3.29 13.45
C VAL A 92 6.68 3.56 14.76
N ARG A 93 7.01 2.48 15.49
CA ARG A 93 7.79 2.48 16.72
C ARG A 93 9.10 1.74 16.48
N PRO A 94 10.23 2.45 16.34
CA PRO A 94 11.51 1.83 16.08
C PRO A 94 11.85 0.74 17.10
N GLY A 95 12.36 -0.40 16.62
CA GLY A 95 12.69 -1.57 17.43
C GLY A 95 11.49 -2.32 18.02
N ASN A 96 10.24 -1.91 17.75
CA ASN A 96 9.04 -2.56 18.28
C ASN A 96 7.99 -2.84 17.19
N ALA A 97 8.16 -3.97 16.50
CA ALA A 97 7.32 -4.39 15.38
C ALA A 97 5.88 -4.65 15.81
N LYS A 98 5.69 -5.28 16.98
CA LYS A 98 4.37 -5.52 17.56
C LYS A 98 3.62 -4.20 17.76
N LYS A 99 4.26 -3.22 18.41
CA LYS A 99 3.60 -1.94 18.67
C LYS A 99 3.36 -1.14 17.40
N SER A 100 4.28 -1.22 16.43
CA SER A 100 4.10 -0.63 15.11
C SER A 100 2.87 -1.20 14.40
N LEU A 101 2.69 -2.52 14.42
CA LEU A 101 1.54 -3.19 13.82
C LEU A 101 0.22 -2.81 14.51
N GLU A 102 0.20 -2.74 15.84
CA GLU A 102 -0.99 -2.25 16.59
C GLU A 102 -1.39 -0.85 16.17
N ASN A 103 -0.42 0.05 15.98
CA ASN A 103 -0.68 1.42 15.55
C ASN A 103 -1.13 1.49 14.09
N VAL A 104 -0.56 0.66 13.20
CA VAL A 104 -1.02 0.55 11.80
C VAL A 104 -2.46 0.06 11.77
N ASN A 105 -2.84 -0.92 12.59
CA ASN A 105 -4.23 -1.36 12.70
C ASN A 105 -5.17 -0.26 13.22
N ALA A 106 -4.73 0.51 14.22
CA ALA A 106 -5.48 1.64 14.74
C ALA A 106 -5.65 2.75 13.69
N TRP A 107 -4.59 3.03 12.94
CA TRP A 107 -4.62 3.95 11.80
C TRP A 107 -5.60 3.46 10.73
N ASN A 108 -5.56 2.18 10.37
CA ASN A 108 -6.43 1.60 9.36
C ASN A 108 -7.92 1.72 9.74
N ARG A 109 -8.25 1.42 11.00
CA ARG A 109 -9.62 1.62 11.52
C ARG A 109 -10.08 3.07 11.43
N ARG A 110 -9.19 4.03 11.71
CA ARG A 110 -9.50 5.46 11.58
C ARG A 110 -9.73 5.87 10.14
N LEU A 111 -8.89 5.39 9.22
CA LEU A 111 -9.07 5.60 7.79
C LEU A 111 -10.43 5.08 7.33
N HIS A 112 -10.79 3.84 7.72
CA HIS A 112 -12.10 3.26 7.45
C HIS A 112 -13.27 4.04 8.07
N ALA A 113 -13.08 4.64 9.24
CA ALA A 113 -14.10 5.45 9.90
C ALA A 113 -14.27 6.84 9.27
N SER A 114 -13.26 7.33 8.55
CA SER A 114 -13.32 8.62 7.85
C SER A 114 -13.83 8.54 6.42
N LEU A 115 -14.07 7.33 5.89
CA LEU A 115 -14.63 7.15 4.54
C LEU A 115 -16.14 7.43 4.56
N ASP A 116 -16.64 8.03 3.48
CA ASP A 116 -18.08 8.22 3.29
C ASP A 116 -18.80 6.86 3.18
N PRO A 117 -20.11 6.78 3.51
CA PRO A 117 -20.86 5.52 3.47
C PRO A 117 -20.81 4.79 2.11
N ASP A 118 -20.77 5.55 1.02
CA ASP A 118 -20.75 5.03 -0.36
C ASP A 118 -19.33 4.79 -0.89
N GLU A 119 -18.30 5.09 -0.10
CA GLU A 119 -16.92 4.97 -0.54
C GLU A 119 -16.38 3.55 -0.29
N PRO A 120 -15.77 2.90 -1.30
CA PRO A 120 -15.31 1.52 -1.18
C PRO A 120 -14.20 1.38 -0.12
N ARG A 121 -14.35 0.34 0.69
CA ARG A 121 -13.42 -0.05 1.77
C ARG A 121 -12.45 -1.07 1.23
N HIS A 122 -11.16 -0.85 1.44
CA HIS A 122 -10.14 -1.84 1.11
C HIS A 122 -10.16 -3.03 2.06
N ASP A 123 -9.79 -4.19 1.53
CA ASP A 123 -9.64 -5.46 2.25
C ASP A 123 -8.32 -5.52 3.03
N LEU A 124 -7.25 -4.91 2.49
CA LEU A 124 -5.90 -4.97 3.04
C LEU A 124 -5.26 -3.59 3.13
N ALA A 125 -4.56 -3.33 4.23
CA ALA A 125 -3.76 -2.13 4.41
C ALA A 125 -2.28 -2.48 4.54
N ILE A 126 -1.43 -1.77 3.79
CA ILE A 126 0.01 -1.92 3.82
C ILE A 126 0.63 -0.61 4.29
N TRP A 127 1.51 -0.68 5.28
CA TRP A 127 2.32 0.46 5.73
C TRP A 127 3.78 0.25 5.33
N LEU A 128 4.30 1.13 4.48
CA LEU A 128 5.69 1.08 4.01
C LEU A 128 6.55 2.06 4.81
N THR A 129 7.62 1.53 5.40
CA THR A 129 8.58 2.27 6.22
C THR A 129 10.01 1.79 5.95
N ARG A 130 10.98 2.70 6.08
CA ARG A 130 12.41 2.40 6.14
C ARG A 130 12.95 2.43 7.57
N SER A 131 12.11 2.75 8.56
CA SER A 131 12.49 2.70 9.95
C SER A 131 12.75 1.26 10.37
N ASP A 132 13.81 1.04 11.13
CA ASP A 132 14.04 -0.26 11.77
C ASP A 132 12.95 -0.50 12.81
N ILE A 133 12.01 -1.39 12.50
CA ILE A 133 10.90 -1.75 13.38
C ILE A 133 11.27 -2.88 14.36
N GLY A 134 12.50 -3.40 14.32
CA GLY A 134 12.87 -4.60 15.06
C GLY A 134 12.18 -5.87 14.53
N GLY A 135 12.57 -7.02 15.07
CA GLY A 135 12.26 -8.34 14.51
C GLY A 135 13.56 -9.13 14.34
N PRO A 136 13.52 -10.43 14.00
CA PRO A 136 14.74 -11.19 13.79
C PRO A 136 15.53 -10.57 12.63
N SER A 137 16.60 -9.86 12.97
CA SER A 137 17.59 -9.34 12.04
C SER A 137 18.45 -10.51 11.57
N GLY A 138 17.95 -11.26 10.59
CA GLY A 138 18.70 -12.37 9.99
C GLY A 138 17.82 -13.48 9.44
N TYR A 139 17.55 -13.39 8.14
CA TYR A 139 17.52 -14.52 7.21
C TYR A 139 18.15 -14.07 5.90
#